data_AF-A0A7W4HTZ3-F1
#
_entry.id   AF-A0A7W4HTZ3-F1
#
_cell.length_a   1.000
_cell.length_b   1.000
_cell.length_c   1.000
_cell.angle_alpha   90.00
_cell.angle_beta   90.00
_cell.angle_gamma   90.00
#
_symmetry.space_group_name_H-M   'P 1'
#
loop_
_entity.id
_entity.type
_entity.pdbx_description
1 polymer ?
#
loop_
_entity_poly.entity_id
_entity_poly.type
_entity_poly.pdbx_seq_one_letter_code
_entity_poly.pdbx_strand_id
1 'polypeptide(L)'
;KDRNGIRTITVENEFSCIALQNPETKEIIFAFRGTNNFGDWDTDGLIGSRVFPADWMGQFAAARKFVFQTLNQYGPICYNDQNAMFKAIGQGSNVSFTGHSLGGALAQYMTYKTAKLDKGDAGIKSVTFDAVGIGNNVGVSSIDADKYNSTDHVNSLDWVGTYGLQLGKTVTHIDNSEVDYISDTSGLADEVHLGYDSLDIIFERAGSNLRLRMPGSLDAITVSSWYSSDNYKIETFKSANGSVITHTQVDSLIQAMSSFQKDTGMTWEQAVINQPTQVQSIVQQYWTAPTT
;
A
#
# COMPACT_ATOMS: atom_id res chain seq x y z
N LYS A 1 -17.81 19.02 -22.80
CA LYS A 1 -18.22 17.60 -22.86
C LYS A 1 -17.23 16.92 -23.77
N ASP A 2 -16.51 15.91 -23.29
CA ASP A 2 -15.73 15.05 -24.17
C ASP A 2 -16.64 14.02 -24.87
N ARG A 3 -16.06 13.19 -25.75
CA ARG A 3 -16.77 12.20 -26.57
C ARG A 3 -17.52 11.13 -25.74
N ASN A 4 -17.28 11.04 -24.43
CA ASN A 4 -17.88 10.06 -23.53
C ASN A 4 -18.88 10.69 -22.54
N GLY A 5 -19.21 11.97 -22.69
CA GLY A 5 -20.16 12.66 -21.82
C GLY A 5 -19.61 13.05 -20.45
N ILE A 6 -18.32 12.83 -20.21
CA ILE A 6 -17.63 13.31 -19.00
C ILE A 6 -17.38 14.82 -19.15
N ARG A 7 -17.62 15.55 -18.07
CA ARG A 7 -17.27 16.96 -17.94
C ARG A 7 -16.06 17.06 -17.01
N THR A 8 -14.91 17.37 -17.61
CA THR A 8 -13.67 17.68 -16.89
C THR A 8 -13.55 19.19 -16.68
N ILE A 9 -13.30 19.59 -15.44
CA ILE A 9 -13.04 20.99 -15.07
C ILE A 9 -11.68 21.05 -14.39
N THR A 10 -10.73 21.75 -15.00
CA THR A 10 -9.37 21.94 -14.49
C THR A 10 -9.17 23.42 -14.19
N VAL A 11 -8.58 23.73 -13.03
CA VAL A 11 -8.10 25.08 -12.70
C VAL A 11 -6.59 25.01 -12.58
N GLU A 12 -5.87 25.70 -13.47
CA GLU A 12 -4.43 25.87 -13.37
C GLU A 12 -4.11 26.93 -12.32
N ASN A 13 -3.68 26.48 -11.15
CA ASN A 13 -2.84 27.22 -10.20
C ASN A 13 -1.85 26.19 -9.59
N GLU A 14 -0.89 26.63 -8.78
CA GLU A 14 0.11 25.78 -8.08
C GLU A 14 -0.49 24.59 -7.30
N PHE A 15 -1.80 24.58 -7.14
CA PHE A 15 -2.66 23.51 -6.63
C PHE A 15 -3.43 22.84 -7.78
N SER A 16 -3.10 21.58 -8.13
CA SER A 16 -3.85 20.84 -9.15
C SER A 16 -5.07 20.14 -8.55
N CYS A 17 -6.26 20.47 -9.03
CA CYS A 17 -7.51 19.83 -8.66
C CYS A 17 -8.40 19.63 -9.87
N ILE A 18 -9.26 18.62 -9.81
CA ILE A 18 -10.20 18.27 -10.88
C ILE A 18 -11.53 17.84 -10.27
N ALA A 19 -12.62 18.21 -10.94
CA ALA A 19 -13.94 17.68 -10.65
C ALA A 19 -14.44 16.86 -11.84
N LEU A 20 -14.97 15.67 -11.55
CA LEU A 20 -15.48 14.71 -12.52
C LEU A 20 -16.91 14.35 -12.14
N GLN A 21 -17.85 14.44 -13.08
CA GLN A 21 -19.22 13.97 -12.85
C GLN A 21 -19.45 12.63 -13.53
N ASN A 22 -19.90 11.64 -12.75
CA ASN A 22 -20.44 10.41 -13.29
C ASN A 22 -21.77 10.70 -14.02
N PRO A 23 -21.87 10.42 -15.33
CA PRO A 23 -23.04 10.78 -16.13
C PRO A 23 -24.30 9.98 -15.74
N GLU A 24 -24.16 8.81 -15.13
CA GLU A 24 -25.26 7.93 -14.75
C GLU A 24 -25.76 8.26 -13.35
N THR A 25 -24.86 8.23 -12.36
CA THR A 25 -25.23 8.45 -10.94
C THR A 25 -25.41 9.93 -10.62
N LYS A 26 -24.84 10.82 -11.44
CA LYS A 26 -24.70 12.27 -11.19
C LYS A 26 -23.75 12.62 -10.03
N GLU A 27 -23.00 11.65 -9.53
CA GLU A 27 -21.98 11.87 -8.51
C GLU A 27 -20.91 12.81 -9.04
N ILE A 28 -20.53 13.81 -8.25
CA ILE A 28 -19.41 14.69 -8.54
C ILE A 28 -18.24 14.32 -7.63
N ILE A 29 -17.19 13.79 -8.23
CA ILE A 29 -15.95 13.41 -7.55
C ILE A 29 -14.98 14.58 -7.68
N PHE A 30 -14.54 15.12 -6.54
CA PHE A 30 -13.47 16.10 -6.46
C PHE A 30 -12.17 15.40 -6.11
N ALA A 31 -11.20 15.44 -7.02
CA ALA A 31 -9.87 14.89 -6.80
C ALA A 31 -8.86 16.02 -6.58
N PHE A 32 -8.10 15.91 -5.50
CA PHE A 32 -7.03 16.84 -5.14
C PHE A 32 -5.68 16.16 -5.32
N ARG A 33 -4.75 16.86 -5.95
CA ARG A 33 -3.38 16.39 -6.10
C ARG A 33 -2.54 16.78 -4.87
N GLY A 34 -1.59 15.93 -4.50
CA GLY A 34 -0.50 16.29 -3.59
C GLY A 34 0.57 17.20 -4.23
N THR A 35 1.67 17.40 -3.53
CA THR A 35 2.81 18.27 -3.93
C THR A 35 3.47 17.79 -5.24
N ASN A 36 3.96 18.70 -6.10
CA ASN A 36 4.46 18.39 -7.46
C ASN A 36 5.94 18.79 -7.71
N ASN A 37 6.82 18.68 -6.73
CA ASN A 37 8.24 18.95 -6.97
C ASN A 37 9.01 17.63 -7.11
N PHE A 38 9.27 17.21 -8.36
CA PHE A 38 10.03 15.99 -8.72
C PHE A 38 11.53 16.06 -8.36
N GLY A 39 11.96 17.08 -7.61
CA GLY A 39 13.29 17.23 -7.02
C GLY A 39 13.28 17.24 -5.50
N ASP A 40 12.14 16.89 -4.89
CA ASP A 40 11.87 17.09 -3.47
C ASP A 40 11.26 15.80 -2.88
N TRP A 41 12.06 14.73 -2.86
CA TRP A 41 11.85 13.59 -1.95
C TRP A 41 11.82 14.07 -0.47
N ASP A 42 12.32 15.28 -0.20
CA ASP A 42 12.40 15.89 1.13
C ASP A 42 11.14 16.66 1.58
N THR A 43 10.19 17.05 0.71
CA THR A 43 8.95 17.70 1.21
C THR A 43 8.02 16.72 1.87
N ASP A 44 7.92 15.48 1.38
CA ASP A 44 7.16 14.42 2.05
C ASP A 44 7.87 13.96 3.33
N GLY A 45 9.20 14.07 3.41
CA GLY A 45 9.99 13.90 4.64
C GLY A 45 9.75 14.99 5.70
N LEU A 46 9.39 16.22 5.29
CA LEU A 46 9.02 17.33 6.17
C LEU A 46 7.58 17.26 6.71
N ILE A 47 6.71 16.42 6.12
CA ILE A 47 5.37 16.11 6.64
C ILE A 47 5.47 15.46 8.04
N GLY A 48 6.61 14.80 8.32
CA GLY A 48 7.00 14.28 9.64
C GLY A 48 7.28 15.32 10.73
N SER A 49 7.33 16.62 10.40
CA SER A 49 7.48 17.68 11.39
C SER A 49 6.09 18.17 11.84
N ARG A 50 5.85 18.24 13.14
CA ARG A 50 4.57 18.63 13.79
C ARG A 50 4.15 20.11 13.54
N VAL A 51 4.53 20.68 12.40
CA VAL A 51 4.35 22.09 12.05
C VAL A 51 3.53 22.16 10.78
N PHE A 52 2.33 22.74 10.86
CA PHE A 52 1.58 23.14 9.67
C PHE A 52 2.35 24.24 8.93
N PRO A 53 2.88 24.00 7.72
CA PRO A 53 3.44 25.07 6.92
C PRO A 53 2.30 26.04 6.55
N ALA A 54 2.57 27.35 6.53
CA ALA A 54 1.58 28.34 6.11
C ALA A 54 0.99 28.03 4.71
N ASP A 55 1.77 27.38 3.86
CA ASP A 55 1.39 26.95 2.51
C ASP A 55 0.25 25.90 2.50
N TRP A 56 0.15 25.06 3.53
CA TRP A 56 -0.98 24.13 3.68
C TRP A 56 -2.28 24.88 3.95
N MET A 57 -2.27 25.93 4.77
CA MET A 57 -3.47 26.74 4.98
C MET A 57 -3.95 27.39 3.67
N GLY A 58 -3.02 27.77 2.79
CA GLY A 58 -3.30 28.23 1.43
C GLY A 58 -4.00 27.17 0.57
N GLN A 59 -3.47 25.93 0.56
CA GLN A 59 -4.05 24.83 -0.21
C GLN A 59 -5.43 24.40 0.29
N PHE A 60 -5.64 24.35 1.61
CA PHE A 60 -6.96 24.05 2.19
C PHE A 60 -7.98 25.13 1.82
N ALA A 61 -7.59 26.41 1.80
CA ALA A 61 -8.45 27.49 1.33
C ALA A 61 -8.74 27.39 -0.19
N ALA A 62 -7.73 27.07 -0.99
CA ALA A 62 -7.85 26.88 -2.44
C ALA A 62 -8.79 25.72 -2.77
N ALA A 63 -8.64 24.57 -2.10
CA ALA A 63 -9.52 23.42 -2.27
C ALA A 63 -10.98 23.77 -1.95
N ARG A 64 -11.24 24.46 -0.84
CA ARG A 64 -12.62 24.87 -0.48
C ARG A 64 -13.21 25.82 -1.51
N LYS A 65 -12.41 26.78 -1.99
CA LYS A 65 -12.80 27.72 -3.03
C LYS A 65 -13.10 27.01 -4.35
N PHE A 66 -12.28 26.04 -4.74
CA PHE A 66 -12.49 25.24 -5.94
C PHE A 66 -13.81 24.46 -5.90
N VAL A 67 -14.08 23.75 -4.80
CA VAL A 67 -15.35 23.02 -4.61
C VAL A 67 -16.54 23.98 -4.69
N PHE A 68 -16.46 25.12 -3.99
CA PHE A 68 -17.51 26.14 -4.00
C PHE A 68 -17.79 26.72 -5.38
N GLN A 69 -16.74 27.13 -6.10
CA GLN A 69 -16.90 27.69 -7.45
C GLN A 69 -17.44 26.65 -8.42
N THR A 70 -16.96 25.41 -8.33
CA THR A 70 -17.40 24.32 -9.20
C THR A 70 -18.87 23.99 -8.98
N LEU A 71 -19.31 23.84 -7.72
CA LEU A 71 -20.71 23.54 -7.44
C LEU A 71 -21.63 24.71 -7.78
N ASN A 72 -21.22 25.96 -7.58
CA ASN A 72 -22.04 27.11 -7.98
C ASN A 72 -22.12 27.31 -9.49
N GLN A 73 -21.07 26.94 -10.23
CA GLN A 73 -21.04 27.13 -11.68
C GLN A 73 -21.70 25.96 -12.43
N TYR A 74 -21.57 24.74 -11.91
CA TYR A 74 -21.95 23.52 -12.63
C TYR A 74 -22.91 22.60 -11.87
N GLY A 75 -23.10 22.83 -10.58
CA GLY A 75 -24.05 22.08 -9.75
C GLY A 75 -25.48 22.56 -9.92
N PRO A 76 -26.46 21.79 -9.39
CA PRO A 76 -27.88 22.12 -9.49
C PRO A 76 -28.33 23.23 -8.53
N ILE A 77 -27.48 23.60 -7.55
CA ILE A 77 -27.80 24.54 -6.47
C ILE A 77 -26.67 25.57 -6.40
N CYS A 78 -27.04 26.86 -6.33
CA CYS A 78 -26.12 27.95 -6.03
C CYS A 78 -26.14 28.26 -4.54
N TYR A 79 -24.97 28.34 -3.94
CA TYR A 79 -24.74 28.65 -2.54
C TYR A 79 -24.22 30.08 -2.38
N ASN A 80 -24.73 30.81 -1.39
CA ASN A 80 -24.32 32.18 -1.11
C ASN A 80 -22.89 32.27 -0.56
N ASP A 81 -22.46 31.25 0.19
CA ASP A 81 -21.13 31.16 0.79
C ASP A 81 -20.70 29.70 1.01
N GLN A 82 -19.43 29.51 1.36
CA GLN A 82 -18.85 28.17 1.56
C GLN A 82 -19.48 27.42 2.75
N ASN A 83 -19.91 28.10 3.80
CA ASN A 83 -20.50 27.44 4.98
C ASN A 83 -21.89 26.88 4.64
N ALA A 84 -22.69 27.65 3.91
CA ALA A 84 -23.98 27.21 3.38
C ALA A 84 -23.80 26.00 2.45
N MET A 85 -22.79 26.04 1.58
CA MET A 85 -22.41 24.90 0.74
C MET A 85 -22.07 23.68 1.59
N PHE A 86 -21.07 23.74 2.48
CA PHE A 86 -20.65 22.58 3.30
C PHE A 86 -21.79 21.98 4.11
N LYS A 87 -22.66 22.83 4.67
CA LYS A 87 -23.85 22.39 5.40
C LYS A 87 -24.81 21.62 4.49
N ALA A 88 -25.04 22.09 3.27
CA ALA A 88 -25.97 21.48 2.32
C ALA A 88 -25.41 20.18 1.75
N ILE A 89 -24.14 20.16 1.36
CA ILE A 89 -23.55 18.99 0.73
C ILE A 89 -23.40 17.81 1.72
N GLY A 90 -23.18 18.08 3.01
CA GLY A 90 -23.18 17.05 4.06
C GLY A 90 -24.54 16.36 4.25
N GLN A 91 -25.66 16.97 3.84
CA GLN A 91 -27.01 16.46 4.05
C GLN A 91 -27.56 15.64 2.85
N GLY A 92 -26.70 14.83 2.22
CA GLY A 92 -27.13 13.90 1.16
C GLY A 92 -26.92 14.42 -0.27
N SER A 93 -25.86 15.21 -0.51
CA SER A 93 -25.42 15.47 -1.88
C SER A 93 -24.70 14.27 -2.48
N ASN A 94 -24.78 14.10 -3.80
CA ASN A 94 -24.00 13.09 -4.52
C ASN A 94 -22.62 13.65 -4.87
N VAL A 95 -21.84 13.95 -3.83
CA VAL A 95 -20.47 14.48 -3.94
C VAL A 95 -19.54 13.55 -3.19
N SER A 96 -18.32 13.36 -3.68
CA SER A 96 -17.27 12.64 -2.97
C SER A 96 -15.91 13.27 -3.21
N PHE A 97 -14.96 12.96 -2.32
CA PHE A 97 -13.60 13.51 -2.35
C PHE A 97 -12.56 12.39 -2.48
N THR A 98 -11.46 12.67 -3.17
CA THR A 98 -10.31 11.77 -3.26
C THR A 98 -9.01 12.53 -3.43
N GLY A 99 -7.89 11.85 -3.17
CA GLY A 99 -6.56 12.39 -3.35
C GLY A 99 -5.49 11.46 -2.76
N HIS A 100 -4.24 11.73 -3.15
CA HIS A 100 -3.05 11.01 -2.68
C HIS A 100 -2.13 11.95 -1.89
N SER A 101 -1.42 11.45 -0.86
CA SER A 101 -0.51 12.25 -0.03
C SER A 101 -1.24 13.48 0.56
N LEU A 102 -0.72 14.70 0.37
CA LEU A 102 -1.38 15.96 0.76
C LEU A 102 -2.75 16.15 0.10
N GLY A 103 -2.96 15.64 -1.11
CA GLY A 103 -4.27 15.63 -1.75
C GLY A 103 -5.29 14.80 -0.97
N GLY A 104 -4.86 13.71 -0.35
CA GLY A 104 -5.69 12.89 0.54
C GLY A 104 -6.03 13.63 1.84
N ALA A 105 -5.09 14.37 2.42
CA ALA A 105 -5.35 15.23 3.58
C ALA A 105 -6.43 16.30 3.28
N LEU A 106 -6.40 16.89 2.09
CA LEU A 106 -7.42 17.83 1.64
C LEU A 106 -8.79 17.17 1.47
N ALA A 107 -8.84 15.94 0.96
CA ALA A 107 -10.07 15.17 0.85
C ALA A 107 -10.66 14.85 2.24
N GLN A 108 -9.84 14.37 3.18
CA GLN A 108 -10.25 14.17 4.58
C GLN A 108 -10.77 15.46 5.22
N TYR A 109 -10.15 16.59 4.92
CA TYR A 109 -10.59 17.88 5.44
C TYR A 109 -11.97 18.28 4.94
N MET A 110 -12.32 17.97 3.68
CA MET A 110 -13.68 18.23 3.18
C MET A 110 -14.72 17.37 3.89
N THR A 111 -14.40 16.10 4.17
CA THR A 111 -15.22 15.22 5.00
C THR A 111 -15.40 15.81 6.40
N TYR A 112 -14.32 16.24 7.04
CA TYR A 112 -14.36 16.92 8.33
C TYR A 112 -15.28 18.16 8.34
N LYS A 113 -15.16 19.02 7.31
CA LYS A 113 -15.94 20.26 7.20
C LYS A 113 -17.43 20.05 6.96
N THR A 114 -17.83 18.86 6.51
CA THR A 114 -19.24 18.53 6.21
C THR A 114 -19.91 17.71 7.29
N ALA A 115 -19.14 17.08 8.17
CA ALA A 115 -19.63 16.25 9.26
C ALA A 115 -20.34 17.07 10.37
N LYS A 116 -21.31 16.41 11.01
CA LYS A 116 -21.97 16.84 12.25
C LYS A 116 -22.13 15.61 13.14
N LEU A 117 -21.02 15.20 13.77
CA LEU A 117 -20.97 13.96 14.55
C LEU A 117 -21.98 13.96 15.71
N ASP A 118 -22.29 15.13 16.29
CA ASP A 118 -23.33 15.33 17.31
C ASP A 118 -24.74 14.96 16.81
N LYS A 119 -24.93 14.90 15.49
CA LYS A 119 -26.18 14.56 14.81
C LYS A 119 -26.11 13.21 14.09
N GLY A 120 -25.06 12.43 14.32
CA GLY A 120 -24.84 11.14 13.63
C GLY A 120 -24.50 11.28 12.14
N ASP A 121 -24.06 12.46 11.70
CA ASP A 121 -23.66 12.74 10.32
C ASP A 121 -22.13 12.69 10.22
N ALA A 122 -21.62 11.63 9.60
CA ALA A 122 -20.20 11.35 9.42
C ALA A 122 -19.52 12.24 8.35
N GLY A 123 -20.29 13.11 7.69
CA GLY A 123 -19.82 13.93 6.58
C GLY A 123 -19.81 13.20 5.24
N ILE A 124 -19.37 13.93 4.23
CA ILE A 124 -19.27 13.41 2.86
C ILE A 124 -18.21 12.33 2.76
N LYS A 125 -18.44 11.36 1.88
CA LYS A 125 -17.48 10.29 1.59
C LYS A 125 -16.16 10.84 1.03
N SER A 126 -15.05 10.44 1.64
CA SER A 126 -13.73 10.50 1.01
C SER A 126 -13.09 9.13 0.87
N VAL A 127 -12.44 8.88 -0.27
CA VAL A 127 -11.56 7.73 -0.47
C VAL A 127 -10.19 8.25 -0.84
N THR A 128 -9.20 7.99 0.00
CA THR A 128 -7.85 8.55 -0.14
C THR A 128 -6.82 7.44 -0.25
N PHE A 129 -5.63 7.81 -0.70
CA PHE A 129 -4.52 6.89 -0.89
C PHE A 129 -3.30 7.49 -0.21
N ASP A 130 -2.62 6.75 0.65
CA ASP A 130 -1.35 7.16 1.25
C ASP A 130 -1.44 8.59 1.84
N ALA A 131 -2.55 8.89 2.50
CA ALA A 131 -2.91 10.26 2.85
C ALA A 131 -2.33 10.67 4.20
N VAL A 132 -1.95 11.93 4.33
CA VAL A 132 -1.53 12.47 5.63
C VAL A 132 -2.72 12.56 6.58
N GLY A 133 -2.60 11.98 7.78
CA GLY A 133 -3.61 12.05 8.83
C GLY A 133 -3.72 13.44 9.46
N ILE A 134 -4.92 14.04 9.39
CA ILE A 134 -5.18 15.42 9.84
C ILE A 134 -5.94 15.54 11.16
N GLY A 135 -6.28 14.46 11.84
CA GLY A 135 -7.17 14.47 13.01
C GLY A 135 -6.67 15.36 14.15
N ASN A 136 -5.41 15.18 14.57
CA ASN A 136 -4.76 16.02 15.59
C ASN A 136 -4.77 17.51 15.18
N ASN A 137 -4.57 17.71 13.89
CA ASN A 137 -4.44 19.01 13.23
C ASN A 137 -5.77 19.79 13.24
N VAL A 138 -6.89 19.10 13.05
CA VAL A 138 -8.23 19.72 13.11
C VAL A 138 -8.87 19.66 14.50
N GLY A 139 -8.14 19.20 15.53
CA GLY A 139 -8.61 19.11 16.91
C GLY A 139 -9.57 17.94 17.17
N VAL A 140 -9.54 16.91 16.33
CA VAL A 140 -10.33 15.68 16.48
C VAL A 140 -9.64 14.73 17.45
N SER A 141 -10.40 14.17 18.39
CA SER A 141 -9.91 13.14 19.30
C SER A 141 -9.74 11.81 18.56
N SER A 142 -8.85 10.93 19.02
CA SER A 142 -8.69 9.59 18.44
C SER A 142 -9.98 8.77 18.47
N ILE A 143 -10.85 9.01 19.46
CA ILE A 143 -12.15 8.33 19.61
C ILE A 143 -13.16 8.82 18.56
N ASP A 144 -13.09 10.09 18.18
CA ASP A 144 -14.00 10.68 17.20
C ASP A 144 -13.50 10.50 15.76
N ALA A 145 -12.20 10.28 15.58
CA ALA A 145 -11.57 10.11 14.29
C ALA A 145 -12.23 9.00 13.46
N ASP A 146 -12.51 7.84 14.07
CA ASP A 146 -13.13 6.69 13.39
C ASP A 146 -14.59 6.95 12.94
N LYS A 147 -15.21 8.05 13.41
CA LYS A 147 -16.62 8.37 13.11
C LYS A 147 -16.80 9.11 11.79
N TYR A 148 -15.72 9.58 11.17
CA TYR A 148 -15.77 10.32 9.91
C TYR A 148 -15.91 9.36 8.71
N ASN A 149 -16.63 9.78 7.67
CA ASN A 149 -16.87 9.00 6.46
C ASN A 149 -15.69 9.06 5.48
N SER A 150 -14.52 8.67 5.95
CA SER A 150 -13.30 8.66 5.16
C SER A 150 -12.72 7.25 5.16
N THR A 151 -12.20 6.81 4.03
CA THR A 151 -11.45 5.56 3.93
C THR A 151 -10.13 5.83 3.24
N ASP A 152 -9.04 5.55 3.94
CA ASP A 152 -7.70 5.72 3.41
C ASP A 152 -7.05 4.38 3.10
N HIS A 153 -6.52 4.27 1.89
CA HIS A 153 -5.83 3.09 1.40
C HIS A 153 -4.33 3.35 1.50
N VAL A 154 -3.64 2.64 2.39
CA VAL A 154 -2.24 2.92 2.73
C VAL A 154 -1.37 1.73 2.32
N ASN A 155 -0.31 1.96 1.56
CA ASN A 155 0.71 0.95 1.30
C ASN A 155 1.63 0.78 2.53
N SER A 156 2.00 -0.45 2.89
CA SER A 156 2.94 -0.74 4.00
C SER A 156 4.32 -0.08 3.86
N LEU A 157 4.72 0.28 2.63
CA LEU A 157 5.98 0.96 2.34
C LEU A 157 5.85 2.48 2.33
N ASP A 158 4.62 2.99 2.36
CA ASP A 158 4.38 4.42 2.40
C ASP A 158 4.38 4.93 3.85
N TRP A 159 5.43 5.68 4.18
CA TRP A 159 5.56 6.34 5.48
C TRP A 159 4.42 7.34 5.71
N VAL A 160 3.91 7.98 4.65
CA VAL A 160 2.98 9.11 4.72
C VAL A 160 1.58 8.68 5.17
N GLY A 161 1.04 7.59 4.60
CA GLY A 161 -0.28 7.04 4.94
C GLY A 161 -0.37 6.46 6.35
N THR A 162 0.78 6.25 7.02
CA THR A 162 0.84 5.82 8.43
C THR A 162 1.08 6.99 9.39
N TYR A 163 1.18 8.22 8.87
CA TYR A 163 1.54 9.40 9.65
C TYR A 163 0.34 10.30 9.96
N GLY A 164 0.20 10.66 11.24
CA GLY A 164 -0.88 11.50 11.75
C GLY A 164 -2.12 10.70 12.18
N LEU A 165 -3.09 11.39 12.77
CA LEU A 165 -4.36 10.76 13.15
C LEU A 165 -5.28 10.74 11.92
N GLN A 166 -5.51 9.58 11.33
CA GLN A 166 -6.40 9.45 10.19
C GLN A 166 -7.85 9.73 10.57
N LEU A 167 -8.60 10.41 9.71
CA LEU A 167 -10.05 10.47 9.84
C LEU A 167 -10.68 9.26 9.13
N GLY A 168 -11.63 8.62 9.81
CA GLY A 168 -12.36 7.44 9.34
C GLY A 168 -11.53 6.17 9.44
N LYS A 169 -11.64 5.31 8.43
CA LYS A 169 -11.03 3.98 8.41
C LYS A 169 -9.75 3.96 7.60
N THR A 170 -8.71 3.32 8.12
CA THR A 170 -7.51 2.96 7.34
C THR A 170 -7.61 1.52 6.84
N VAL A 171 -7.28 1.30 5.56
CA VAL A 171 -7.14 0.00 4.90
C VAL A 171 -5.69 -0.12 4.48
N THR A 172 -4.92 -0.93 5.22
CA THR A 172 -3.51 -1.18 4.89
C THR A 172 -3.40 -2.25 3.80
N HIS A 173 -2.68 -1.93 2.74
CA HIS A 173 -2.27 -2.84 1.66
C HIS A 173 -0.82 -3.20 1.91
N ILE A 174 -0.56 -4.44 2.31
CA ILE A 174 0.81 -4.90 2.53
C ILE A 174 1.42 -5.18 1.16
N ASP A 175 2.45 -4.42 0.82
CA ASP A 175 3.26 -4.68 -0.36
C ASP A 175 4.23 -5.83 -0.07
N ASN A 176 3.82 -7.03 -0.45
CA ASN A 176 4.64 -8.24 -0.36
C ASN A 176 5.50 -8.44 -1.63
N SER A 177 5.70 -7.40 -2.45
CA SER A 177 6.48 -7.47 -3.70
C SER A 177 7.91 -6.95 -3.59
N GLU A 178 8.34 -6.50 -2.40
CA GLU A 178 9.75 -6.21 -2.15
C GLU A 178 10.58 -7.49 -2.28
N VAL A 179 11.60 -7.43 -3.13
CA VAL A 179 12.55 -8.52 -3.27
C VAL A 179 13.64 -8.31 -2.23
N ASP A 180 13.72 -9.21 -1.25
CA ASP A 180 14.81 -9.20 -0.29
C ASP A 180 16.10 -9.67 -0.97
N TYR A 181 17.18 -8.89 -0.86
CA TYR A 181 18.48 -9.27 -1.41
C TYR A 181 19.46 -9.63 -0.29
N ILE A 182 20.09 -10.79 -0.42
CA ILE A 182 21.24 -11.20 0.39
C ILE A 182 22.43 -11.43 -0.54
N SER A 183 23.62 -11.02 -0.09
CA SER A 183 24.87 -11.26 -0.79
C SER A 183 25.95 -11.61 0.23
N ASP A 184 26.65 -12.70 0.00
CA ASP A 184 27.89 -13.01 0.70
C ASP A 184 29.09 -12.44 -0.09
N THR A 185 30.21 -12.21 0.57
CA THR A 185 31.48 -11.83 -0.04
C THR A 185 32.58 -12.86 0.25
N SER A 186 32.53 -13.50 1.41
CA SER A 186 33.43 -14.56 1.86
C SER A 186 33.09 -14.98 3.29
N GLY A 187 33.20 -16.26 3.59
CA GLY A 187 32.93 -16.82 4.90
C GLY A 187 33.04 -18.33 4.81
N LEU A 188 32.77 -19.03 5.91
CA LEU A 188 32.60 -20.49 5.90
C LEU A 188 31.41 -20.92 6.78
N ALA A 189 30.62 -19.97 7.29
CA ALA A 189 29.67 -20.24 8.37
C ALA A 189 28.50 -19.24 8.40
N ASP A 190 28.16 -18.62 7.27
CA ASP A 190 27.06 -17.69 7.18
C ASP A 190 25.72 -18.44 7.29
N GLU A 191 24.82 -17.87 8.10
CA GLU A 191 23.53 -18.46 8.43
C GLU A 191 22.40 -17.47 8.15
N VAL A 192 21.36 -17.95 7.47
CA VAL A 192 20.10 -17.22 7.29
C VAL A 192 19.00 -17.92 8.08
N HIS A 193 18.33 -17.17 8.96
CA HIS A 193 17.18 -17.66 9.72
C HIS A 193 15.89 -17.19 9.04
N LEU A 194 15.11 -18.15 8.56
CA LEU A 194 13.86 -17.93 7.86
C LEU A 194 12.70 -18.03 8.86
N GLY A 195 11.75 -17.10 8.79
CA GLY A 195 10.52 -17.11 9.57
C GLY A 195 9.46 -18.12 9.08
N TYR A 196 9.83 -19.01 8.16
CA TYR A 196 8.95 -19.99 7.52
C TYR A 196 9.42 -21.42 7.79
N ASP A 197 8.49 -22.38 7.82
CA ASP A 197 8.82 -23.80 7.93
C ASP A 197 9.45 -24.32 6.64
N SER A 198 10.30 -25.36 6.75
CA SER A 198 11.02 -25.94 5.61
C SER A 198 10.13 -26.45 4.47
N LEU A 199 8.88 -26.80 4.75
CA LEU A 199 7.89 -27.20 3.74
C LEU A 199 7.33 -26.01 2.94
N ASP A 200 7.40 -24.81 3.52
CA ASP A 200 6.86 -23.58 2.95
C ASP A 200 7.95 -22.75 2.26
N ILE A 201 9.11 -23.36 1.95
CA ILE A 201 10.25 -22.71 1.30
C ILE A 201 10.59 -23.48 0.02
N ILE A 202 10.55 -22.79 -1.11
CA ILE A 202 10.98 -23.29 -2.42
C ILE A 202 12.30 -22.62 -2.78
N PHE A 203 13.31 -23.41 -3.12
CA PHE A 203 14.51 -22.92 -3.78
C PHE A 203 14.36 -23.03 -5.29
N GLU A 204 14.79 -22.00 -6.00
CA GLU A 204 14.87 -22.03 -7.47
C GLU A 204 16.09 -21.25 -7.97
N ARG A 205 16.61 -21.68 -9.11
CA ARG A 205 17.68 -20.97 -9.80
C ARG A 205 17.11 -19.85 -10.66
N ALA A 206 17.58 -18.62 -10.44
CA ALA A 206 17.21 -17.44 -11.21
C ALA A 206 18.45 -16.81 -11.86
N GLY A 207 18.83 -17.29 -13.05
CA GLY A 207 20.04 -16.86 -13.73
C GLY A 207 21.32 -17.23 -12.96
N SER A 208 22.07 -16.23 -12.51
CA SER A 208 23.24 -16.37 -11.63
C SER A 208 22.90 -16.38 -10.13
N ASN A 209 21.63 -16.17 -9.77
CA ASN A 209 21.17 -16.02 -8.40
C ASN A 209 20.39 -17.27 -7.94
N LEU A 210 20.30 -17.44 -6.63
CA LEU A 210 19.36 -18.35 -5.99
C LEU A 210 18.16 -17.54 -5.50
N ARG A 211 16.94 -17.95 -5.83
CA ARG A 211 15.71 -17.35 -5.29
C ARG A 211 15.04 -18.33 -4.35
N LEU A 212 14.64 -17.85 -3.18
CA LEU A 212 13.78 -18.53 -2.23
C LEU A 212 12.38 -17.94 -2.37
N ARG A 213 11.38 -18.79 -2.51
CA ARG A 213 9.97 -18.40 -2.59
C ARG A 213 9.16 -19.05 -1.49
N MET A 214 8.13 -18.34 -1.03
CA MET A 214 7.21 -18.81 -0.01
C MET A 214 5.84 -19.06 -0.65
N PRO A 215 5.46 -20.31 -0.95
CA PRO A 215 4.18 -20.61 -1.57
C PRO A 215 2.99 -20.04 -0.79
N GLY A 216 2.03 -19.46 -1.50
CA GLY A 216 0.92 -18.74 -0.87
C GLY A 216 1.23 -17.28 -0.51
N SER A 217 2.49 -16.86 -0.65
CA SER A 217 2.94 -15.46 -0.57
C SER A 217 3.47 -14.98 -1.93
N LEU A 218 3.55 -13.65 -2.09
CA LEU A 218 4.32 -12.99 -3.16
C LEU A 218 5.78 -12.75 -2.76
N ASP A 219 6.11 -13.04 -1.49
CA ASP A 219 7.41 -12.86 -0.88
C ASP A 219 8.49 -13.77 -1.51
N ALA A 220 9.68 -13.21 -1.70
CA ALA A 220 10.82 -13.90 -2.25
C ALA A 220 12.15 -13.27 -1.82
N ILE A 221 13.10 -14.12 -1.44
CA ILE A 221 14.47 -13.71 -1.12
C ILE A 221 15.39 -14.10 -2.28
N THR A 222 16.22 -13.18 -2.74
CA THR A 222 17.23 -13.43 -3.78
C THR A 222 18.64 -13.38 -3.17
N VAL A 223 19.33 -14.52 -3.21
CA VAL A 223 20.77 -14.58 -2.95
C VAL A 223 21.53 -14.27 -4.23
N SER A 224 22.18 -13.12 -4.23
CA SER A 224 22.88 -12.59 -5.41
C SER A 224 24.14 -13.38 -5.70
N SER A 225 24.40 -13.65 -6.98
CA SER A 225 25.64 -14.29 -7.46
C SER A 225 25.90 -15.70 -6.92
N TRP A 226 24.91 -16.39 -6.36
CA TRP A 226 25.02 -17.75 -5.82
C TRP A 226 25.73 -18.74 -6.74
N TYR A 227 25.48 -18.63 -8.04
CA TYR A 227 26.05 -19.52 -9.07
C TYR A 227 27.32 -18.98 -9.74
N SER A 228 27.85 -17.85 -9.26
CA SER A 228 29.04 -17.20 -9.82
C SER A 228 30.35 -17.69 -9.17
N SER A 229 30.31 -18.06 -7.88
CA SER A 229 31.45 -18.59 -7.10
C SER A 229 30.94 -19.17 -5.79
N ASP A 230 31.69 -20.09 -5.18
CA ASP A 230 31.38 -20.62 -3.85
C ASP A 230 31.45 -19.53 -2.76
N ASN A 231 32.22 -18.46 -2.96
CA ASN A 231 32.30 -17.31 -2.04
C ASN A 231 30.99 -16.49 -1.92
N TYR A 232 30.00 -16.75 -2.79
CA TYR A 232 28.72 -16.04 -2.79
C TYR A 232 27.59 -16.89 -2.21
N LYS A 233 27.92 -18.08 -1.66
CA LYS A 233 26.94 -19.02 -1.15
C LYS A 233 26.84 -18.92 0.36
N ILE A 234 25.66 -18.52 0.84
CA ILE A 234 25.27 -18.70 2.24
C ILE A 234 25.38 -20.18 2.60
N GLU A 235 26.18 -20.53 3.61
CA GLU A 235 26.45 -21.94 3.91
C GLU A 235 25.23 -22.68 4.45
N THR A 236 24.40 -21.99 5.24
CA THR A 236 23.32 -22.61 6.00
C THR A 236 22.05 -21.78 6.01
N PHE A 237 20.90 -22.41 5.71
CA PHE A 237 19.58 -21.85 5.94
C PHE A 237 18.88 -22.62 7.06
N LYS A 238 18.29 -21.89 8.00
CA LYS A 238 17.49 -22.43 9.11
C LYS A 238 16.05 -22.00 8.97
N SER A 239 15.12 -22.95 9.06
CA SER A 239 13.68 -22.69 9.03
C SER A 239 13.12 -22.40 10.43
N ALA A 240 11.86 -21.97 10.51
CA ALA A 240 11.19 -21.60 11.75
C ALA A 240 11.11 -22.77 12.75
N ASN A 241 10.88 -24.00 12.27
CA ASN A 241 10.90 -25.21 13.09
C ASN A 241 12.32 -25.70 13.48
N GLY A 242 13.37 -24.97 13.09
CA GLY A 242 14.76 -25.31 13.40
C GLY A 242 15.39 -26.33 12.44
N SER A 243 14.67 -26.80 11.41
CA SER A 243 15.29 -27.60 10.36
C SER A 243 16.33 -26.80 9.59
N VAL A 244 17.38 -27.48 9.14
CA VAL A 244 18.57 -26.89 8.52
C VAL A 244 18.82 -27.49 7.14
N ILE A 245 19.14 -26.66 6.15
CA ILE A 245 19.67 -27.09 4.84
C ILE A 245 20.97 -26.37 4.54
N THR A 246 21.97 -27.09 4.02
CA THR A 246 23.27 -26.52 3.66
C THR A 246 23.34 -26.19 2.17
N HIS A 247 24.23 -25.27 1.78
CA HIS A 247 24.45 -24.91 0.37
C HIS A 247 24.75 -26.12 -0.53
N THR A 248 25.39 -27.16 0.01
CA THR A 248 25.70 -28.41 -0.71
C THR A 248 24.45 -29.25 -1.02
N GLN A 249 23.35 -29.04 -0.32
CA GLN A 249 22.09 -29.76 -0.49
C GLN A 249 21.09 -29.01 -1.39
N VAL A 250 21.19 -27.68 -1.47
CA VAL A 250 20.23 -26.80 -2.19
C VAL A 250 20.01 -27.26 -3.63
N ASP A 251 21.07 -27.46 -4.42
CA ASP A 251 20.91 -27.86 -5.83
C ASP A 251 20.32 -29.26 -5.97
N SER A 252 20.59 -30.16 -5.01
CA SER A 252 20.01 -31.50 -5.02
C SER A 252 18.51 -31.46 -4.73
N LEU A 253 18.07 -30.57 -3.83
CA LEU A 253 16.65 -30.32 -3.59
C LEU A 253 15.97 -29.72 -4.83
N ILE A 254 16.58 -28.71 -5.46
CA ILE A 254 16.05 -28.12 -6.72
C ILE A 254 15.86 -29.20 -7.80
N GLN A 255 16.83 -30.11 -7.95
CA GLN A 255 16.76 -31.21 -8.91
C GLN A 255 15.65 -32.23 -8.59
N ALA A 256 15.49 -32.59 -7.31
CA ALA A 256 14.43 -33.49 -6.87
C ALA A 256 13.04 -32.87 -7.12
N MET A 257 12.89 -31.59 -6.81
CA MET A 257 11.68 -30.81 -7.07
C MET A 257 11.34 -30.79 -8.56
N SER A 258 12.32 -30.45 -9.41
CA SER A 258 12.13 -30.42 -10.86
C SER A 258 11.78 -31.79 -11.45
N SER A 259 12.41 -32.87 -10.95
CA SER A 259 12.11 -34.24 -11.38
C SER A 259 10.68 -34.64 -11.02
N PHE A 260 10.24 -34.33 -9.80
CA PHE A 260 8.87 -34.56 -9.37
C PHE A 260 7.85 -33.81 -10.25
N GLN A 261 8.10 -32.53 -10.55
CA GLN A 261 7.21 -31.74 -11.41
C GLN A 261 7.15 -32.32 -12.83
N LYS A 262 8.27 -32.81 -13.35
CA LYS A 262 8.33 -33.45 -14.66
C LYS A 262 7.56 -34.77 -14.71
N ASP A 263 7.66 -35.60 -13.69
CA ASP A 263 7.04 -36.93 -13.66
C ASP A 263 5.54 -36.85 -13.40
N THR A 264 5.09 -35.86 -12.61
CA THR A 264 3.67 -35.69 -12.24
C THR A 264 2.91 -34.70 -13.11
N GLY A 265 3.61 -33.78 -13.79
CA GLY A 265 3.02 -32.66 -14.50
C GLY A 265 2.45 -31.56 -13.61
N MET A 266 2.64 -31.65 -12.29
CA MET A 266 2.15 -30.67 -11.31
C MET A 266 3.18 -29.57 -11.09
N THR A 267 2.73 -28.34 -10.81
CA THR A 267 3.61 -27.35 -10.19
C THR A 267 3.90 -27.73 -8.74
N TRP A 268 4.96 -27.17 -8.14
CA TRP A 268 5.27 -27.48 -6.75
C TRP A 268 4.17 -27.01 -5.80
N GLU A 269 3.55 -25.86 -6.08
CA GLU A 269 2.40 -25.36 -5.32
C GLU A 269 1.18 -26.30 -5.42
N GLN A 270 0.93 -26.88 -6.60
CA GLN A 270 -0.11 -27.91 -6.75
C GLN A 270 0.24 -29.19 -6.00
N ALA A 271 1.52 -29.56 -5.96
CA ALA A 271 1.99 -30.76 -5.27
C ALA A 271 1.83 -30.66 -3.74
N VAL A 272 2.12 -29.49 -3.16
CA VAL A 272 1.92 -29.23 -1.71
C VAL A 272 0.47 -29.47 -1.31
N ILE A 273 -0.49 -29.08 -2.15
CA ILE A 273 -1.93 -29.25 -1.87
C ILE A 273 -2.39 -30.69 -2.13
N ASN A 274 -2.00 -31.25 -3.27
CA ASN A 274 -2.59 -32.51 -3.76
C ASN A 274 -1.83 -33.77 -3.33
N GLN A 275 -0.54 -33.65 -2.99
CA GLN A 275 0.34 -34.76 -2.59
C GLN A 275 1.27 -34.38 -1.42
N PRO A 276 0.75 -33.85 -0.30
CA PRO A 276 1.56 -33.29 0.79
C PRO A 276 2.56 -34.29 1.38
N THR A 277 2.20 -35.58 1.49
CA THR A 277 3.08 -36.61 2.05
C THR A 277 4.31 -36.89 1.17
N GLN A 278 4.15 -36.86 -0.16
CA GLN A 278 5.27 -37.06 -1.08
C GLN A 278 6.19 -35.84 -1.09
N VAL A 279 5.60 -34.64 -1.12
CA VAL A 279 6.36 -33.39 -1.01
C VAL A 279 7.16 -33.36 0.29
N GLN A 280 6.53 -33.70 1.42
CA GLN A 280 7.19 -33.77 2.71
C GLN A 280 8.37 -34.75 2.71
N SER A 281 8.20 -35.93 2.08
CA SER A 281 9.27 -36.93 1.97
C SER A 281 10.47 -36.42 1.17
N ILE A 282 10.23 -35.66 0.09
CA ILE A 282 11.31 -35.04 -0.70
C ILE A 282 12.02 -33.97 0.12
N VAL A 283 11.28 -33.03 0.73
CA VAL A 283 11.87 -31.92 1.50
C VAL A 283 12.71 -32.45 2.67
N GLN A 284 12.20 -33.44 3.41
CA GLN A 284 12.91 -34.04 4.56
C GLN A 284 14.17 -34.82 4.18
N GLN A 285 14.34 -35.21 2.92
CA GLN A 285 15.59 -35.84 2.46
C GLN A 285 16.76 -34.84 2.44
N TYR A 286 16.47 -33.55 2.31
CA TYR A 286 17.48 -32.50 2.15
C TYR A 286 17.54 -31.56 3.36
N TRP A 287 16.40 -31.28 4.00
CA TRP A 287 16.37 -30.56 5.26
C TRP A 287 16.62 -31.51 6.43
N THR A 288 17.61 -31.20 7.25
CA THR A 288 17.93 -31.93 8.47
C THR A 288 17.07 -31.41 9.62
N ALA A 289 16.39 -32.29 10.35
CA ALA A 289 15.62 -31.92 11.55
C ALA A 289 16.55 -31.32 12.63
N PRO A 290 16.05 -30.40 13.48
CA PRO A 290 16.83 -29.90 14.60
C PRO A 290 17.24 -31.08 15.50
N THR A 291 18.52 -31.11 15.88
CA THR A 291 18.99 -32.01 16.94
C THR A 291 18.42 -31.51 18.27
N THR A 292 17.53 -32.30 18.87
CA THR A 292 17.05 -32.17 20.25
C THR A 292 18.17 -32.26 21.27
#